data_AF-A0A973D5X4-F1
#
_entry.id   AF-A0A973D5X4-F1
#
_cell.length_a   1.000
_cell.length_b   1.000
_cell.length_c   1.000
_cell.angle_alpha   90.00
_cell.angle_beta   90.00
_cell.angle_gamma   90.00
#
_symmetry.space_group_name_H-M   'P 1'
#
loop_
_entity.id
_entity.type
_entity.pdbx_description
1 polymer ?
#
loop_
_entity_poly.entity_id
_entity_poly.type
_entity_poly.pdbx_seq_one_letter_code
_entity_poly.pdbx_strand_id
1 'polypeptide(L)'
;MPLSQRLGRRHSSSPTGSVRPSISNCDWRLGHPSKILSPGKGSALDERWVREQIDNWVSDFLIDDAGDRVDREVAPHAQGILATFLRHACSIRKVTPDAIEESDVRAGLLEGLVGLSIPEQVQQQVPRLIGDFLADLQRRGRLAGGESHQLVIEVLREEYLRTSRGEVEPLQRVASKIGRNDPCPCGSGRKYKKCCLDLLGDGSK
;
A
#
# COMPACT_ATOMS: atom_id res chain seq x y z
N MET A 1 37.83 31.79 -64.96
CA MET A 1 37.15 32.13 -66.23
C MET A 1 36.50 30.84 -66.75
N PRO A 2 35.15 30.80 -66.90
CA PRO A 2 34.34 29.58 -67.04
C PRO A 2 33.98 29.25 -68.51
N LEU A 3 33.00 28.34 -68.69
CA LEU A 3 32.40 27.72 -69.91
C LEU A 3 33.03 26.36 -70.26
N SER A 4 32.31 25.26 -70.49
CA SER A 4 30.87 25.09 -70.75
C SER A 4 30.42 23.65 -70.52
N GLN A 5 29.15 23.53 -70.15
CA GLN A 5 28.37 22.30 -70.02
C GLN A 5 28.24 21.55 -71.35
N ARG A 6 28.12 20.22 -71.29
CA ARG A 6 27.32 19.48 -72.28
C ARG A 6 26.65 18.25 -71.67
N LEU A 7 25.33 18.24 -71.81
CA LEU A 7 24.36 17.26 -71.34
C LEU A 7 24.44 15.94 -72.13
N GLY A 8 24.32 14.82 -71.43
CA GLY A 8 23.97 13.51 -72.01
C GLY A 8 22.83 12.88 -71.21
N ARG A 9 21.63 12.81 -71.81
CA ARG A 9 20.43 12.17 -71.25
C ARG A 9 20.30 10.71 -71.73
N ARG A 10 19.47 9.98 -70.96
CA ARG A 10 18.79 8.69 -71.18
C ARG A 10 19.55 7.52 -70.55
N HIS A 11 18.97 6.65 -69.72
CA HIS A 11 17.65 6.04 -69.85
C HIS A 11 17.00 5.73 -68.49
N SER A 12 15.66 5.67 -68.56
CA SER A 12 14.69 5.16 -67.61
C SER A 12 14.96 3.74 -67.11
N SER A 13 14.77 3.51 -65.81
CA SER A 13 14.26 2.26 -65.24
C SER A 13 13.86 2.49 -63.78
N SER A 14 12.55 2.54 -63.52
CA SER A 14 12.03 2.24 -62.19
C SER A 14 12.14 0.73 -61.96
N PRO A 15 12.40 0.28 -60.72
CA PRO A 15 11.31 -0.42 -60.07
C PRO A 15 11.14 0.00 -58.61
N THR A 16 9.87 0.12 -58.25
CA THR A 16 9.31 0.06 -56.91
C THR A 16 9.92 -1.10 -56.11
N GLY A 17 10.49 -0.81 -54.95
CA GLY A 17 11.05 -1.82 -54.05
C GLY A 17 11.02 -1.33 -52.60
N SER A 18 9.82 -1.23 -52.04
CA SER A 18 9.58 -1.08 -50.60
C SER A 18 10.09 -2.34 -49.89
N VAL A 19 11.34 -2.34 -49.44
CA VAL A 19 11.86 -3.39 -48.56
C VAL A 19 11.42 -3.06 -47.14
N ARG A 20 10.24 -3.57 -46.77
CA ARG A 20 9.87 -3.77 -45.36
C ARG A 20 10.78 -4.87 -44.81
N PRO A 21 11.45 -4.69 -43.67
CA PRO A 21 12.05 -5.83 -42.99
C PRO A 21 10.91 -6.74 -42.51
N SER A 22 10.88 -7.94 -43.08
CA SER A 22 10.08 -9.06 -42.62
C SER A 22 10.56 -9.45 -41.23
N ILE A 23 9.81 -9.07 -40.20
CA ILE A 23 9.97 -9.58 -38.83
C ILE A 23 9.61 -11.07 -38.89
N SER A 24 10.62 -11.90 -39.12
CA SER A 24 10.53 -13.34 -39.07
C SER A 24 10.62 -13.79 -37.62
N ASN A 25 9.52 -14.36 -37.14
CA ASN A 25 9.43 -15.35 -36.06
C ASN A 25 10.33 -15.14 -34.83
N CYS A 26 9.85 -14.31 -33.90
CA CYS A 26 10.16 -14.55 -32.48
C CYS A 26 9.24 -15.67 -31.98
N ASP A 27 9.83 -16.86 -31.85
CA ASP A 27 9.24 -18.07 -31.29
C ASP A 27 8.98 -17.84 -29.79
N TRP A 28 7.73 -17.54 -29.42
CA TRP A 28 7.31 -17.28 -28.03
C TRP A 28 6.91 -18.55 -27.28
N ARG A 29 7.27 -19.74 -27.78
CA ARG A 29 7.03 -21.00 -27.07
C ARG A 29 8.29 -21.43 -26.34
N LEU A 30 8.24 -21.22 -25.02
CA LEU A 30 8.59 -22.18 -23.93
C LEU A 30 9.09 -21.42 -22.71
N GLY A 31 8.20 -20.63 -22.12
CA GLY A 31 8.22 -20.31 -20.69
C GLY A 31 6.87 -20.72 -20.15
N HIS A 32 6.82 -21.77 -19.34
CA HIS A 32 5.59 -22.23 -18.70
C HIS A 32 4.94 -21.04 -17.97
N PRO A 33 3.68 -20.67 -18.27
CA PRO A 33 2.98 -19.78 -17.36
C PRO A 33 2.81 -20.57 -16.07
N SER A 34 3.49 -20.13 -15.00
CA SER A 34 3.11 -20.49 -13.64
C SER A 34 1.61 -20.28 -13.57
N LYS A 35 0.87 -21.39 -13.54
CA LYS A 35 -0.58 -21.37 -13.45
C LYS A 35 -0.91 -20.63 -12.16
N ILE A 36 -1.26 -19.36 -12.28
CA ILE A 36 -2.01 -18.65 -11.26
C ILE A 36 -3.31 -19.45 -11.16
N LEU A 37 -3.37 -20.31 -10.14
CA LEU A 37 -4.55 -21.07 -9.83
C LEU A 37 -5.58 -20.05 -9.31
N SER A 38 -6.40 -19.51 -10.22
CA SER A 38 -7.52 -18.67 -9.84
C SER A 38 -8.44 -19.46 -8.90
N PRO A 39 -8.86 -18.91 -7.74
CA PRO A 39 -9.75 -19.63 -6.86
C PRO A 39 -11.10 -19.85 -7.55
N GLY A 40 -11.56 -21.10 -7.51
CA GLY A 40 -12.90 -21.48 -7.95
C GLY A 40 -13.97 -20.71 -7.17
N LYS A 41 -15.06 -20.38 -7.88
CA LYS A 41 -16.27 -19.73 -7.38
C LYS A 41 -16.73 -20.31 -6.03
N GLY A 42 -16.83 -19.48 -5.00
CA GLY A 42 -17.74 -19.71 -3.87
C GLY A 42 -17.28 -19.21 -2.51
N SER A 43 -17.97 -18.18 -2.02
CA SER A 43 -18.06 -17.73 -0.61
C SER A 43 -16.87 -16.95 -0.05
N ALA A 44 -17.14 -16.18 1.00
CA ALA A 44 -16.27 -15.25 1.72
C ALA A 44 -14.78 -15.59 1.62
N LEU A 45 -13.93 -14.60 1.32
CA LEU A 45 -12.48 -14.74 1.23
C LEU A 45 -11.97 -15.75 2.25
N ASP A 46 -11.36 -16.83 1.75
CA ASP A 46 -10.78 -17.83 2.60
C ASP A 46 -9.59 -17.19 3.33
N GLU A 47 -9.83 -16.74 4.57
CA GLU A 47 -8.83 -16.08 5.42
C GLU A 47 -7.58 -16.95 5.59
N ARG A 48 -7.74 -18.29 5.51
CA ARG A 48 -6.61 -19.22 5.54
C ARG A 48 -5.76 -19.10 4.28
N TRP A 49 -6.39 -19.06 3.10
CA TRP A 49 -5.68 -18.86 1.82
C TRP A 49 -4.99 -17.51 1.79
N VAL A 50 -5.67 -16.44 2.23
CA VAL A 50 -5.08 -15.09 2.30
C VAL A 50 -3.84 -15.10 3.19
N ARG A 51 -3.91 -15.73 4.36
CA ARG A 51 -2.76 -15.85 5.27
C ARG A 51 -1.60 -16.60 4.63
N GLU A 52 -1.87 -17.73 3.99
CA GLU A 52 -0.86 -18.56 3.33
C GLU A 52 -0.20 -17.82 2.16
N GLN A 53 -0.99 -17.10 1.35
CA GLN A 53 -0.43 -16.25 0.29
C GLN A 53 0.50 -15.18 0.83
N ILE A 54 0.09 -14.48 1.89
CA ILE A 54 0.93 -13.48 2.56
C ILE A 54 2.25 -14.12 3.03
N ASP A 55 2.18 -15.25 3.72
CA ASP A 55 3.39 -15.92 4.23
C ASP A 55 4.34 -16.36 3.11
N ASN A 56 3.80 -16.85 1.98
CA ASN A 56 4.59 -17.19 0.81
C ASN A 56 5.25 -15.94 0.19
N TRP A 57 4.51 -14.84 0.05
CA TRP A 57 5.06 -13.61 -0.54
C TRP A 57 6.15 -12.99 0.32
N VAL A 58 5.96 -12.99 1.64
CA VAL A 58 6.97 -12.50 2.58
C VAL A 58 8.20 -13.40 2.56
N SER A 59 8.02 -14.72 2.54
CA SER A 59 9.16 -15.66 2.47
C SER A 59 9.95 -15.50 1.17
N ASP A 60 9.26 -15.37 0.03
CA ASP A 60 9.89 -15.12 -1.27
C ASP A 60 10.72 -13.83 -1.24
N PHE A 61 10.21 -12.76 -0.63
CA PHE A 61 10.93 -11.50 -0.51
C PHE A 61 12.20 -11.62 0.34
N LEU A 62 12.14 -12.34 1.46
CA LEU A 62 13.27 -12.46 2.39
C LEU A 62 14.36 -13.44 1.94
N ILE A 63 14.05 -14.38 1.03
CA ILE A 63 15.01 -15.36 0.51
C ILE A 63 15.77 -14.82 -0.72
N ASP A 64 15.22 -13.82 -1.42
CA ASP A 64 15.77 -13.31 -2.69
C ASP A 64 16.81 -12.19 -2.48
N ASP A 65 17.43 -11.72 -3.59
CA ASP A 65 18.42 -10.62 -3.60
C ASP A 65 17.90 -9.31 -2.95
N ALA A 66 16.57 -9.16 -2.87
CA ALA A 66 15.93 -8.06 -2.17
C ALA A 66 16.02 -8.22 -0.64
N GLY A 67 15.91 -9.44 -0.14
CA GLY A 67 16.06 -9.81 1.27
C GLY A 67 17.49 -9.59 1.77
N ASP A 68 18.50 -9.79 0.91
CA ASP A 68 19.91 -9.50 1.23
C ASP A 68 20.19 -8.03 1.53
N ARG A 69 19.28 -7.12 1.14
CA ARG A 69 19.37 -5.68 1.42
C ARG A 69 18.77 -5.30 2.77
N VAL A 70 18.07 -6.22 3.43
CA VAL A 70 17.52 -6.01 4.77
C VAL A 70 18.67 -6.04 5.76
N ASP A 71 18.77 -5.01 6.59
CA ASP A 71 19.79 -4.91 7.63
C ASP A 71 19.75 -6.15 8.55
N ARG A 72 20.94 -6.63 8.93
CA ARG A 72 21.10 -7.87 9.72
C ARG A 72 20.35 -7.84 11.05
N GLU A 73 20.16 -6.65 11.62
CA GLU A 73 19.41 -6.43 12.85
C GLU A 73 17.89 -6.54 12.64
N VAL A 74 17.41 -6.24 11.44
CA VAL A 74 15.99 -6.27 11.08
C VAL A 74 15.56 -7.66 10.61
N ALA A 75 16.46 -8.40 9.95
CA ALA A 75 16.16 -9.71 9.36
C ALA A 75 15.43 -10.70 10.29
N PRO A 76 15.79 -10.85 11.59
CA PRO A 76 15.07 -11.74 12.50
C PRO A 76 13.62 -11.35 12.77
N HIS A 77 13.28 -10.07 12.61
CA HIS A 77 11.96 -9.53 12.86
C HIS A 77 11.14 -9.34 11.57
N ALA A 78 11.78 -9.31 10.41
CA ALA A 78 11.19 -8.93 9.13
C ALA A 78 9.96 -9.78 8.76
N GLN A 79 10.05 -11.11 8.91
CA GLN A 79 8.93 -12.01 8.63
C GLN A 79 7.69 -11.64 9.45
N GLY A 80 7.86 -11.44 10.76
CA GLY A 80 6.77 -11.12 11.67
C GLY A 80 6.17 -9.75 11.37
N ILE A 81 7.01 -8.75 11.08
CA ILE A 81 6.58 -7.38 10.77
C ILE A 81 5.78 -7.36 9.47
N LEU A 82 6.34 -7.88 8.37
CA LEU A 82 5.72 -7.85 7.05
C LEU A 82 4.40 -8.63 7.01
N ALA A 83 4.39 -9.84 7.60
CA ALA A 83 3.18 -10.66 7.63
C ALA A 83 2.09 -10.05 8.51
N THR A 84 2.44 -9.46 9.66
CA THR A 84 1.47 -8.79 10.54
C THR A 84 0.88 -7.55 9.88
N PHE A 85 1.74 -6.71 9.29
CA PHE A 85 1.34 -5.54 8.51
C PHE A 85 0.32 -5.90 7.44
N LEU A 86 0.66 -6.85 6.56
CA LEU A 86 -0.17 -7.15 5.38
C LEU A 86 -1.46 -7.87 5.76
N ARG A 87 -1.44 -8.75 6.77
CA ARG A 87 -2.67 -9.36 7.31
C ARG A 87 -3.61 -8.31 7.87
N HIS A 88 -3.08 -7.36 8.65
CA HIS A 88 -3.91 -6.30 9.20
C HIS A 88 -4.53 -5.46 8.08
N ALA A 89 -3.72 -5.00 7.11
CA ALA A 89 -4.18 -4.25 5.95
C ALA A 89 -5.31 -4.98 5.20
N CYS A 90 -5.13 -6.28 4.91
CA CYS A 90 -6.16 -7.07 4.25
C CYS A 90 -7.44 -7.23 5.09
N SER A 91 -7.31 -7.28 6.42
CA SER A 91 -8.44 -7.52 7.32
C SER A 91 -9.42 -6.34 7.42
N ILE A 92 -8.95 -5.11 7.19
CA ILE A 92 -9.76 -3.88 7.32
C ILE A 92 -10.97 -3.92 6.39
N ARG A 93 -10.72 -4.16 5.10
CA ARG A 93 -11.78 -4.23 4.08
C ARG A 93 -12.15 -5.65 3.69
N LYS A 94 -11.49 -6.67 4.26
CA LYS A 94 -11.54 -8.06 3.82
C LYS A 94 -11.29 -8.13 2.32
N VAL A 95 -10.04 -7.86 1.95
CA VAL A 95 -9.56 -7.89 0.57
C VAL A 95 -8.43 -8.90 0.42
N THR A 96 -8.15 -9.30 -0.81
CA THR A 96 -6.94 -10.07 -1.10
C THR A 96 -5.70 -9.17 -1.07
N PRO A 97 -4.50 -9.72 -0.85
CA PRO A 97 -3.27 -8.93 -0.74
C PRO A 97 -2.91 -8.15 -2.00
N ASP A 98 -3.37 -8.57 -3.17
CA ASP A 98 -3.20 -7.88 -4.46
C ASP A 98 -4.11 -6.65 -4.63
N ALA A 99 -5.13 -6.50 -3.77
CA ALA A 99 -6.18 -5.49 -3.86
C ALA A 99 -6.15 -4.46 -2.72
N ILE A 100 -5.05 -4.38 -1.96
CA ILE A 100 -4.88 -3.39 -0.90
C ILE A 100 -4.80 -1.97 -1.49
N GLU A 101 -5.37 -1.01 -0.77
CA GLU A 101 -5.36 0.41 -1.12
C GLU A 101 -4.62 1.23 -0.05
N GLU A 102 -4.41 2.52 -0.33
CA GLU A 102 -3.71 3.45 0.57
C GLU A 102 -4.28 3.44 2.00
N SER A 103 -5.61 3.39 2.15
CA SER A 103 -6.26 3.34 3.47
C SER A 103 -5.88 2.10 4.27
N ASP A 104 -5.72 0.95 3.58
CA ASP A 104 -5.35 -0.31 4.23
C ASP A 104 -3.89 -0.31 4.64
N VAL A 105 -3.01 0.26 3.79
CA VAL A 105 -1.59 0.43 4.08
C VAL A 105 -1.39 1.33 5.30
N ARG A 106 -2.12 2.45 5.37
CA ARG A 106 -2.11 3.36 6.53
C ARG A 106 -2.52 2.64 7.82
N ALA A 107 -3.64 1.91 7.80
CA ALA A 107 -4.11 1.15 8.95
C ALA A 107 -3.14 0.02 9.34
N GLY A 108 -2.62 -0.72 8.36
CA GLY A 108 -1.60 -1.76 8.55
C GLY A 108 -0.36 -1.24 9.27
N LEU A 109 0.10 -0.05 8.91
CA LEU A 109 1.29 0.57 9.49
C LEU A 109 1.03 1.13 10.89
N LEU A 110 -0.04 1.93 11.06
CA LEU A 110 -0.28 2.70 12.29
C LEU A 110 -1.01 1.90 13.39
N GLU A 111 -1.82 0.92 13.00
CA GLU A 111 -2.66 0.16 13.94
C GLU A 111 -2.19 -1.30 14.02
N GLY A 112 -1.84 -1.90 12.87
CA GLY A 112 -1.52 -3.32 12.79
C GLY A 112 -0.27 -3.76 13.55
N LEU A 113 0.71 -2.86 13.73
CA LEU A 113 2.00 -3.18 14.35
C LEU A 113 2.09 -2.88 15.84
N VAL A 114 1.09 -2.21 16.42
CA VAL A 114 1.11 -1.75 17.83
C VAL A 114 1.25 -2.89 18.83
N GLY A 115 0.75 -4.09 18.50
CA GLY A 115 0.82 -5.27 19.36
C GLY A 115 2.13 -6.06 19.26
N LEU A 116 3.04 -5.69 18.35
CA LEU A 116 4.28 -6.44 18.11
C LEU A 116 5.42 -5.84 18.96
N SER A 117 6.12 -6.69 19.71
CA SER A 117 7.29 -6.28 20.49
C SER A 117 8.50 -6.11 19.56
N ILE A 118 8.65 -4.91 18.99
CA ILE A 118 9.73 -4.54 18.07
C ILE A 118 10.76 -3.67 18.82
N PRO A 119 12.06 -4.02 18.83
CA PRO A 119 13.11 -3.18 19.41
C PRO A 119 13.17 -1.78 18.77
N GLU A 120 13.49 -0.75 19.55
CA GLU A 120 13.51 0.65 19.08
C GLU A 120 14.42 0.85 17.84
N GLN A 121 15.59 0.22 17.82
CA GLN A 121 16.53 0.26 16.70
C GLN A 121 15.91 -0.31 15.41
N VAL A 122 15.05 -1.33 15.53
CA VAL A 122 14.35 -1.96 14.41
C VAL A 122 13.17 -1.10 13.98
N GLN A 123 12.45 -0.44 14.91
CA GLN A 123 11.31 0.43 14.60
C GLN A 123 11.68 1.52 13.58
N GLN A 124 12.87 2.12 13.69
CA GLN A 124 13.34 3.14 12.73
C GLN A 124 13.42 2.64 11.29
N GLN A 125 13.59 1.33 11.11
CA GLN A 125 13.78 0.69 9.82
C GLN A 125 12.49 0.08 9.26
N VAL A 126 11.44 -0.05 10.08
CA VAL A 126 10.16 -0.66 9.71
C VAL A 126 9.50 0.01 8.49
N PRO A 127 9.35 1.34 8.42
CA PRO A 127 8.72 1.98 7.27
C PRO A 127 9.48 1.68 5.96
N ARG A 128 10.81 1.69 6.00
CA ARG A 128 11.64 1.36 4.85
C ARG A 128 11.46 -0.09 4.43
N LEU A 129 11.53 -1.03 5.37
CA LEU A 129 11.33 -2.46 5.12
C LEU A 129 9.99 -2.74 4.42
N ILE A 130 8.89 -2.17 4.94
CA ILE A 130 7.56 -2.38 4.37
C ILE A 130 7.47 -1.72 2.99
N GLY A 131 8.00 -0.50 2.83
CA GLY A 131 8.03 0.18 1.54
C GLY A 131 8.78 -0.60 0.46
N ASP A 132 9.97 -1.10 0.79
CA ASP A 132 10.80 -1.89 -0.12
C ASP A 132 10.10 -3.22 -0.51
N PHE A 133 9.40 -3.84 0.44
CA PHE A 133 8.58 -5.03 0.19
C PHE A 133 7.41 -4.74 -0.76
N LEU A 134 6.63 -3.68 -0.54
CA LEU A 134 5.51 -3.35 -1.42
C LEU A 134 5.96 -2.99 -2.84
N ALA A 135 7.06 -2.25 -2.97
CA ALA A 135 7.66 -1.97 -4.27
C ALA A 135 8.14 -3.27 -4.95
N ASP A 136 8.65 -4.24 -4.19
CA ASP A 136 9.03 -5.55 -4.73
C ASP A 136 7.83 -6.35 -5.25
N LEU A 137 6.72 -6.35 -4.50
CA LEU A 137 5.47 -6.98 -4.95
C LEU A 137 4.99 -6.36 -6.28
N GLN A 138 5.13 -5.03 -6.45
CA GLN A 138 4.82 -4.38 -7.73
C GLN A 138 5.76 -4.83 -8.84
N ARG A 139 7.08 -4.86 -8.60
CA ARG A 139 8.04 -5.33 -9.61
C ARG A 139 7.77 -6.76 -10.07
N ARG A 140 7.28 -7.62 -9.17
CA ARG A 140 6.88 -9.00 -9.49
C ARG A 140 5.47 -9.12 -10.08
N GLY A 141 4.74 -8.01 -10.23
CA GLY A 141 3.36 -8.00 -10.74
C GLY A 141 2.32 -8.61 -9.79
N ARG A 142 2.61 -8.69 -8.48
CA ARG A 142 1.72 -9.22 -7.44
C ARG A 142 0.82 -8.16 -6.82
N LEU A 143 1.23 -6.90 -6.84
CA LEU A 143 0.50 -5.77 -6.28
C LEU A 143 0.53 -4.55 -7.21
N ALA A 144 -0.61 -3.92 -7.43
CA ALA A 144 -0.65 -2.64 -8.14
C ALA A 144 -0.30 -1.47 -7.19
N GLY A 145 0.49 -0.50 -7.68
CA GLY A 145 0.78 0.73 -6.94
C GLY A 145 1.69 0.57 -5.72
N GLY A 146 2.42 -0.55 -5.58
CA GLY A 146 3.41 -0.76 -4.52
C GLY A 146 4.43 0.39 -4.35
N GLU A 147 4.91 1.01 -5.42
CA GLU A 147 5.80 2.19 -5.35
C GLU A 147 5.08 3.43 -4.78
N SER A 148 3.80 3.63 -5.12
CA SER A 148 2.98 4.67 -4.52
C SER A 148 2.74 4.42 -3.03
N HIS A 149 2.47 3.17 -2.66
CA HIS A 149 2.33 2.77 -1.25
C HIS A 149 3.64 2.97 -0.47
N GLN A 150 4.80 2.71 -1.09
CA GLN A 150 6.10 3.01 -0.49
C GLN A 150 6.25 4.50 -0.15
N LEU A 151 5.83 5.40 -1.05
CA LEU A 151 5.84 6.85 -0.79
C LEU A 151 4.92 7.22 0.37
N VAL A 152 3.72 6.64 0.43
CA VAL A 152 2.77 6.85 1.55
C VAL A 152 3.39 6.42 2.87
N ILE A 153 4.03 5.25 2.91
CA ILE A 153 4.70 4.76 4.13
C ILE A 153 5.82 5.70 4.56
N GLU A 154 6.61 6.22 3.62
CA GLU A 154 7.68 7.16 3.93
C GLU A 154 7.14 8.47 4.52
N VAL A 155 6.04 9.00 3.97
CA VAL A 155 5.35 10.18 4.52
C VAL A 155 4.81 9.92 5.93
N LEU A 156 4.36 8.70 6.22
CA LEU A 156 3.83 8.30 7.53
C LEU A 156 4.91 7.88 8.54
N ARG A 157 6.20 7.89 8.17
CA ARG A 157 7.31 7.45 9.03
C ARG A 157 7.27 8.09 10.42
N GLU A 158 7.17 9.42 10.49
CA GLU A 158 7.17 10.14 11.77
C GLU A 158 5.95 9.82 12.63
N GLU A 159 4.79 9.62 12.00
CA GLU A 159 3.56 9.24 12.70
C GLU A 159 3.64 7.82 13.26
N TYR A 160 4.22 6.90 12.49
CA TYR A 160 4.50 5.54 12.94
C TYR A 160 5.43 5.54 14.16
N LEU A 161 6.54 6.29 14.10
CA LEU A 161 7.51 6.38 15.20
C LEU A 161 6.94 7.01 16.47
N ARG A 162 6.05 8.00 16.32
CA ARG A 162 5.31 8.58 17.46
C ARG A 162 4.42 7.52 18.11
N THR A 163 3.63 6.83 17.30
CA THR A 163 2.71 5.79 17.75
C THR A 163 3.45 4.63 18.41
N SER A 164 4.58 4.21 17.85
CA SER A 164 5.37 3.09 18.36
C SER A 164 6.06 3.38 19.71
N ARG A 165 6.30 4.65 20.02
CA ARG A 165 6.75 5.12 21.35
C ARG A 165 5.62 5.24 22.38
N GLY A 166 4.37 5.02 21.97
CA GLY A 166 3.20 5.19 22.84
C GLY A 166 2.83 6.65 23.09
N GLU A 167 3.36 7.58 22.30
CA GLU A 167 2.97 8.98 22.35
C GLU A 167 1.59 9.15 21.70
N VAL A 168 0.53 9.08 22.50
CA VAL A 168 -0.81 9.46 22.05
C VAL A 168 -0.93 10.99 22.06
N GLU A 169 -1.34 11.58 20.94
CA GLU A 169 -1.74 13.00 20.97
C GLU A 169 -2.89 13.14 21.97
N PRO A 170 -2.77 14.04 22.96
CA PRO A 170 -3.87 14.28 23.89
C PRO A 170 -5.06 14.81 23.09
N LEU A 171 -6.15 14.05 23.07
CA LEU A 171 -7.43 14.48 22.51
C LEU A 171 -7.81 15.84 23.11
N GLN A 172 -7.55 16.89 22.35
CA GLN A 172 -7.92 18.25 22.73
C GLN A 172 -9.45 18.29 22.70
N ARG A 173 -10.10 18.31 23.88
CA ARG A 173 -11.56 18.42 23.96
C ARG A 173 -11.98 19.73 23.28
N VAL A 174 -12.45 19.63 22.03
CA VAL A 174 -12.96 20.76 21.23
C VAL A 174 -14.25 21.32 21.86
N ALA A 175 -14.91 20.56 22.73
CA ALA A 175 -16.02 21.04 23.52
C ALA A 175 -15.52 21.99 24.63
N SER A 176 -15.84 23.28 24.49
CA SER A 176 -15.89 24.18 25.64
C SER A 176 -16.72 23.50 26.73
N LYS A 177 -16.20 23.41 27.95
CA LYS A 177 -16.96 22.87 29.09
C LYS A 177 -18.23 23.72 29.24
N ILE A 178 -19.36 23.21 28.76
CA ILE A 178 -20.63 23.93 28.87
C ILE A 178 -21.03 23.99 30.34
N GLY A 179 -21.14 25.19 30.89
CA GLY A 179 -21.55 25.40 32.25
C GLY A 179 -23.00 24.97 32.45
N ARG A 180 -23.33 24.46 33.64
CA ARG A 180 -24.71 24.05 34.00
C ARG A 180 -25.76 25.15 33.70
N ASN A 181 -25.37 26.42 33.75
CA ASN A 181 -26.27 27.56 33.56
C ASN A 181 -26.24 28.17 32.15
N ASP A 182 -25.35 27.72 31.27
CA ASP A 182 -25.23 28.24 29.89
C ASP A 182 -26.44 27.87 29.03
N PRO A 183 -26.75 28.63 27.97
CA PRO A 183 -27.81 28.27 27.03
C PRO A 183 -27.55 26.89 26.42
N CYS A 184 -28.60 26.07 26.35
CA CYS A 184 -28.53 24.72 25.80
C CYS A 184 -28.17 24.77 24.31
N PRO A 185 -27.18 23.99 23.84
CA PRO A 185 -26.77 23.94 22.44
C PRO A 185 -27.82 23.25 21.55
N CYS A 186 -28.83 22.62 22.16
CA CYS A 186 -29.99 22.02 21.52
C CYS A 186 -30.99 23.04 20.92
N GLY A 187 -30.74 24.35 21.06
CA GLY A 187 -31.60 25.40 20.51
C GLY A 187 -32.89 25.67 21.29
N SER A 188 -33.06 25.07 22.47
CA SER A 188 -34.26 25.24 23.29
C SER A 188 -34.39 26.61 23.99
N GLY A 189 -33.32 27.42 23.98
CA GLY A 189 -33.23 28.67 24.73
C GLY A 189 -33.19 28.52 26.25
N ARG A 190 -33.21 27.29 26.78
CA ARG A 190 -33.18 26.99 28.23
C ARG A 190 -31.75 26.79 28.71
N LYS A 191 -31.50 26.99 30.01
CA LYS A 191 -30.21 26.64 30.64
C LYS A 191 -29.92 25.14 30.47
N TYR A 192 -28.68 24.77 30.19
CA TYR A 192 -28.27 23.38 29.95
C TYR A 192 -28.74 22.42 31.05
N LYS A 193 -28.67 22.86 32.32
CA LYS A 193 -29.17 22.09 33.47
C LYS A 193 -30.65 21.72 33.42
N LYS A 194 -31.49 22.58 32.83
CA LYS A 194 -32.96 22.42 32.74
C LYS A 194 -33.42 21.88 31.39
N CYS A 195 -32.50 21.42 30.57
CA CYS A 195 -32.78 20.92 29.24
C CYS A 195 -32.14 19.54 29.07
N CYS A 196 -30.99 19.45 28.40
CA CYS A 196 -30.34 18.17 28.13
C CYS A 196 -29.81 17.46 29.38
N LEU A 197 -29.58 18.18 30.50
CA LEU A 197 -29.09 17.56 31.73
C LEU A 197 -30.21 17.01 32.63
N ASP A 198 -31.38 17.67 32.70
CA ASP A 198 -32.52 17.22 33.52
C ASP A 198 -33.19 15.98 32.93
N LEU A 199 -33.15 15.80 31.59
CA LEU A 199 -33.77 14.67 30.90
C LEU A 199 -33.11 13.30 31.20
N LEU A 200 -32.02 13.26 31.97
CA LEU A 200 -31.36 12.02 32.40
C LEU A 200 -31.68 11.63 33.86
N GLY A 201 -32.55 12.38 34.56
CA GLY A 201 -32.69 12.28 36.02
C GLY A 201 -34.06 11.89 36.60
N ASP A 202 -35.15 11.91 35.85
CA ASP A 202 -36.49 11.69 36.44
C ASP A 202 -37.08 10.34 36.04
N GLY A 203 -36.56 9.30 36.68
CA GLY A 203 -37.17 7.98 36.70
C GLY A 203 -36.93 7.32 38.04
N SER A 204 -37.75 7.67 39.05
CA SER A 204 -38.12 6.92 40.27
C SER A 204 -38.31 7.86 41.46
N LYS A 205 -39.54 8.34 41.65
CA LYS A 205 -40.11 8.56 42.98
C LYS A 205 -41.16 7.46 43.21
#